data_AF-A0A7L2BAX6-F1
#
_entry.id   AF-A0A7L2BAX6-F1
#
_cell.length_a   1.000
_cell.length_b   1.000
_cell.length_c   1.000
_cell.angle_alpha   90.00
_cell.angle_beta   90.00
_cell.angle_gamma   90.00
#
_symmetry.space_group_name_H-M   'P 1'
#
loop_
_entity.id
_entity.type
_entity.pdbx_description
1 polymer ?
#
loop_
_entity_poly.entity_id
_entity_poly.type
_entity_poly.pdbx_seq_one_letter_code
_entity_poly.pdbx_strand_id
1 'polypeptide(L)'
;LHSRFPYKRKTKLTVAGELAKLGPLLCMHHKTFFFLFLKCFTSAVWIPVLVQRRNQLVWRHVLQLGHLYTITGLSTSGLKKSGQRLFVTSVSSCLLPYCAEQVKEQPLDGAWQGESSQSFSLESTEQLSDSLELGDEKEQPQSTKESKIISYMGTVTKILNVQAGLFLLDNKVCLCLAYQQLLNSARGLRPGACVELIDVHLLQKPLLSFPFIVLGACLSSTIVLKSFSRLSSPYQSPGSSGNIYLQLLLRYNLGLPLYLWLVSLLETFEERFSCFFRHCQQLLRSTHQNPGAAEKFLVPLLQAVVPDGQEARDIYKEILSTTHRCPLQK
;
A
#
# COMPACT_ATOMS: atom_id res chain seq x y z
N LEU A 1 53.66 -8.71 10.62
CA LEU A 1 52.73 -7.76 11.28
C LEU A 1 51.54 -7.51 10.35
N HIS A 2 50.45 -8.28 10.50
CA HIS A 2 49.24 -8.07 9.70
C HIS A 2 48.44 -6.88 10.25
N SER A 3 48.32 -5.82 9.46
CA SER A 3 47.50 -4.66 9.76
C SER A 3 46.02 -5.07 9.78
N ARG A 4 45.43 -5.04 10.98
CA ARG A 4 43.98 -5.14 11.14
C ARG A 4 43.37 -3.83 10.63
N PHE A 5 42.62 -3.90 9.54
CA PHE A 5 41.75 -2.80 9.11
C PHE A 5 40.84 -2.39 10.28
N PRO A 6 40.81 -1.11 10.69
CA PRO A 6 39.97 -0.67 11.79
C PRO A 6 38.50 -0.85 11.40
N TYR A 7 37.80 -1.71 12.15
CA TYR A 7 36.36 -1.90 12.04
C TYR A 7 35.68 -0.57 12.41
N LYS A 8 35.31 0.25 11.41
CA LYS A 8 34.55 1.49 11.63
C LYS A 8 33.26 1.13 12.36
N ARG A 9 33.17 1.45 13.66
CA ARG A 9 31.92 1.37 14.43
C ARG A 9 30.89 2.21 13.68
N LYS A 10 29.88 1.56 13.10
CA LYS A 10 28.72 2.29 12.56
C LYS A 10 28.08 3.04 13.71
N THR A 11 28.05 4.37 13.61
CA THR A 11 27.33 5.22 14.55
C THR A 11 25.87 4.81 14.55
N LYS A 12 25.36 4.47 15.74
CA LYS A 12 23.94 4.20 15.92
C LYS A 12 23.24 5.53 16.14
N LEU A 13 22.15 5.73 15.42
CA LEU A 13 21.37 6.97 15.48
C LEU A 13 20.07 6.72 16.23
N THR A 14 19.54 7.80 16.79
CA THR A 14 18.22 7.85 17.41
C THR A 14 17.43 8.93 16.71
N VAL A 15 16.18 8.63 16.37
CA VAL A 15 15.24 9.61 15.80
C VAL A 15 14.00 9.65 16.67
N ALA A 16 13.43 10.83 16.82
CA ALA A 16 12.19 11.04 17.55
C ALA A 16 11.27 11.96 16.75
N GLY A 17 9.96 11.75 16.89
CA GLY A 17 8.95 12.55 16.21
C GLY A 17 7.55 12.00 16.37
N GLU A 18 6.59 12.72 15.80
CA GLU A 18 5.19 12.29 15.71
C GLU A 18 5.01 11.31 14.55
N LEU A 19 4.33 10.20 14.76
CA LEU A 19 4.02 9.26 13.67
C LEU A 19 2.96 9.86 12.75
N ALA A 20 3.40 10.40 11.61
CA ALA A 20 2.52 11.01 10.63
C ALA A 20 1.94 9.99 9.63
N LYS A 21 2.71 8.97 9.26
CA LYS A 21 2.29 7.98 8.26
C LYS A 21 2.88 6.60 8.53
N LEU A 22 2.07 5.57 8.25
CA LEU A 22 2.43 4.17 8.44
C LEU A 22 2.16 3.38 7.16
N GLY A 23 3.21 2.96 6.48
CA GLY A 23 3.11 2.22 5.23
C GLY A 23 2.53 0.80 5.40
N PRO A 24 2.08 0.19 4.29
CA PRO A 24 1.69 -1.21 4.29
C PRO A 24 2.90 -2.12 4.58
N LEU A 25 2.60 -3.33 5.06
CA LEU A 25 3.60 -4.39 5.16
C LEU A 25 3.84 -4.97 3.78
N LEU A 26 5.09 -4.94 3.30
CA LEU A 26 5.47 -5.36 1.96
C LEU A 26 6.35 -6.61 2.03
N CYS A 27 6.26 -7.47 1.01
CA CYS A 27 7.12 -8.63 0.87
C CYS A 27 7.74 -8.65 -0.54
N MET A 28 9.04 -8.38 -0.62
CA MET A 28 9.80 -8.44 -1.87
C MET A 28 10.98 -9.39 -1.72
N HIS A 29 11.19 -10.31 -2.67
CA HIS A 29 12.30 -11.25 -2.67
C HIS A 29 12.51 -11.93 -1.30
N HIS A 30 11.43 -12.43 -0.69
CA HIS A 30 11.39 -13.07 0.63
C HIS A 30 11.84 -12.18 1.81
N LYS A 31 11.89 -10.86 1.62
CA LYS A 31 12.12 -9.88 2.69
C LYS A 31 10.83 -9.11 2.95
N THR A 32 10.40 -9.17 4.21
CA THR A 32 9.22 -8.44 4.68
C THR A 32 9.66 -7.18 5.40
N PHE A 33 9.06 -6.05 5.05
CA PHE A 33 9.39 -4.75 5.63
C PHE A 33 8.20 -3.79 5.55
N PHE A 34 8.25 -2.70 6.30
CA PHE A 34 7.34 -1.57 6.13
C PHE A 34 8.10 -0.26 6.40
N PHE A 35 7.52 0.85 5.97
CA PHE A 35 8.01 2.19 6.28
C PHE A 35 7.12 2.86 7.32
N LEU A 36 7.73 3.61 8.22
CA LEU A 36 7.05 4.59 9.06
C LEU A 36 7.67 5.96 8.81
N PHE A 37 6.88 7.01 8.97
CA PHE A 37 7.30 8.38 8.76
C PHE A 37 7.08 9.18 10.03
N LEU A 38 8.18 9.67 10.59
CA LEU A 38 8.15 10.52 11.78
C LEU A 38 8.25 11.97 11.35
N LYS A 39 7.24 12.76 11.68
CA LYS A 39 7.26 14.21 11.53
C LYS A 39 8.14 14.80 12.63
N CYS A 40 9.08 15.64 12.20
CA CYS A 40 9.98 16.34 13.11
C CYS A 40 9.22 17.36 13.97
N PHE A 41 9.67 17.58 15.22
CA PHE A 41 9.04 18.52 16.14
C PHE A 41 9.17 19.99 15.70
N THR A 42 10.30 20.32 15.07
CA THR A 42 10.69 21.70 14.76
C THR A 42 10.61 22.05 13.28
N SER A 43 10.35 21.07 12.42
CA SER A 43 10.29 21.28 10.96
C SER A 43 9.17 20.46 10.33
N ALA A 44 8.70 20.90 9.16
CA ALA A 44 7.71 20.17 8.38
C ALA A 44 8.27 18.88 7.72
N VAL A 45 9.51 18.50 8.02
CA VAL A 45 10.19 17.36 7.41
C VAL A 45 9.70 16.05 8.01
N TRP A 46 9.39 15.10 7.13
CA TRP A 46 9.06 13.73 7.50
C TRP A 46 10.27 12.83 7.27
N ILE A 47 10.62 12.05 8.29
CA ILE A 47 11.78 11.17 8.27
C ILE A 47 11.32 9.73 8.04
N PRO A 48 11.64 9.12 6.89
CA PRO A 48 11.32 7.72 6.63
C PRO A 48 12.25 6.79 7.41
N VAL A 49 11.66 5.82 8.11
CA VAL A 49 12.37 4.73 8.79
C VAL A 49 11.90 3.40 8.19
N LEU A 50 12.85 2.62 7.67
CA LEU A 50 12.64 1.29 7.13
C LEU A 50 12.77 0.24 8.23
N VAL A 51 11.67 -0.45 8.51
CA VAL A 51 11.61 -1.56 9.47
C VAL A 51 11.59 -2.87 8.70
N GLN A 52 12.67 -3.65 8.80
CA GLN A 52 12.83 -4.91 8.03
C GLN A 52 13.22 -6.12 8.90
N ARG A 53 13.39 -5.95 10.21
CA ARG A 53 13.74 -7.06 11.10
C ARG A 53 12.48 -7.78 11.54
N ARG A 54 12.48 -9.11 11.42
CA ARG A 54 11.30 -9.95 11.71
C ARG A 54 10.70 -9.70 13.11
N ASN A 55 11.54 -9.59 14.13
CA ASN A 55 11.12 -9.31 15.51
C ASN A 55 10.59 -7.89 15.73
N GLN A 56 10.80 -6.97 14.78
CA GLN A 56 10.33 -5.59 14.82
C GLN A 56 9.14 -5.36 13.91
N LEU A 57 8.76 -6.33 13.06
CA LEU A 57 7.56 -6.20 12.22
C LEU A 57 6.28 -6.05 13.06
N VAL A 58 6.30 -6.56 14.30
CA VAL A 58 5.23 -6.38 15.29
C VAL A 58 4.96 -4.92 15.64
N TRP A 59 5.95 -4.03 15.48
CA TRP A 59 5.79 -2.59 15.75
C TRP A 59 4.63 -1.99 14.94
N ARG A 60 4.37 -2.51 13.75
CA ARG A 60 3.27 -2.07 12.90
C ARG A 60 1.89 -2.22 13.55
N HIS A 61 1.74 -3.08 14.55
CA HIS A 61 0.47 -3.31 15.24
C HIS A 61 0.28 -2.45 16.49
N VAL A 62 1.37 -1.90 17.04
CA VAL A 62 1.33 -1.07 18.26
C VAL A 62 1.47 0.42 17.95
N LEU A 63 2.02 0.77 16.79
CA LEU A 63 2.16 2.13 16.32
C LEU A 63 0.79 2.75 16.01
N GLN A 64 0.55 3.92 16.59
CA GLN A 64 -0.65 4.73 16.40
C GLN A 64 -0.29 6.05 15.75
N LEU A 65 -1.05 6.46 14.73
CA LEU A 65 -0.87 7.76 14.08
C LEU A 65 -1.08 8.89 15.09
N GLY A 66 -0.38 10.01 14.90
CA GLY A 66 -0.43 11.19 15.76
C GLY A 66 0.29 11.05 17.11
N HIS A 67 0.83 9.87 17.42
CA HIS A 67 1.56 9.64 18.68
C HIS A 67 3.06 9.87 18.52
N LEU A 68 3.71 10.28 19.61
CA LEU A 68 5.13 10.58 19.63
C LEU A 68 5.96 9.33 20.00
N TYR A 69 6.97 9.04 19.18
CA TYR A 69 7.86 7.89 19.38
C TYR A 69 9.33 8.28 19.28
N THR A 70 10.16 7.50 19.98
CA THR A 70 11.62 7.50 19.86
C THR A 70 12.07 6.13 19.35
N ILE A 71 12.83 6.11 18.26
CA ILE A 71 13.43 4.90 17.70
C ILE A 71 14.94 4.98 17.83
N THR A 72 15.51 4.09 18.63
CA THR A 72 16.95 4.04 18.92
C THR A 72 17.66 3.01 18.06
N GLY A 73 19.00 3.05 18.05
CA GLY A 73 19.82 1.99 17.47
C GLY A 73 19.72 1.88 15.96
N LEU A 74 19.32 2.94 15.27
CA LEU A 74 19.17 3.00 13.83
C LEU A 74 20.52 3.04 13.11
N SER A 75 20.54 2.51 11.91
CA SER A 75 21.67 2.59 10.99
C SER A 75 21.26 3.35 9.74
N THR A 76 22.22 3.96 9.06
CA THR A 76 21.97 4.64 7.79
C THR A 76 22.32 3.73 6.62
N SER A 77 21.46 3.72 5.61
CA SER A 77 21.72 3.00 4.36
C SER A 77 21.31 3.84 3.17
N GLY A 78 22.14 3.90 2.14
CA GLY A 78 21.78 4.50 0.86
C GLY A 78 20.93 3.56 0.01
N LEU A 79 19.90 4.08 -0.64
CA LEU A 79 19.16 3.36 -1.66
C LEU A 79 19.95 3.39 -2.97
N LYS A 80 20.27 2.22 -3.55
CA LYS A 80 21.19 2.11 -4.71
C LYS A 80 20.76 2.94 -5.93
N LYS A 81 19.45 3.07 -6.17
CA LYS A 81 18.92 3.75 -7.36
C LYS A 81 18.81 5.27 -7.22
N SER A 82 18.46 5.77 -6.03
CA SER A 82 18.22 7.20 -5.82
C SER A 82 19.35 7.91 -5.06
N GLY A 83 20.31 7.17 -4.49
CA GLY A 83 21.33 7.74 -3.60
C GLY A 83 20.78 8.20 -2.23
N GLN A 84 19.46 8.22 -2.07
CA GLN A 84 18.78 8.72 -0.87
C GLN A 84 19.19 7.90 0.36
N ARG A 85 19.56 8.60 1.42
CA ARG A 85 19.90 7.98 2.72
C ARG A 85 18.62 7.71 3.50
N LEU A 86 18.50 6.48 3.99
CA LEU A 86 17.38 6.01 4.78
C LEU A 86 17.84 5.57 6.16
N PHE A 87 16.99 5.81 7.15
CA PHE A 87 17.15 5.18 8.45
C PHE A 87 16.61 3.76 8.39
N VAL A 88 17.41 2.81 8.85
CA VAL A 88 17.10 1.39 8.78
C VAL A 88 17.30 0.75 10.14
N THR A 89 16.31 -0.04 10.56
CA THR A 89 16.39 -0.72 11.85
C THR A 89 17.47 -1.82 11.88
N SER A 90 18.17 -1.87 13.00
CA SER A 90 19.15 -2.91 13.33
C SER A 90 18.59 -3.87 14.37
N VAL A 91 19.31 -4.96 14.67
CA VAL A 91 18.89 -5.92 15.71
C VAL A 91 18.75 -5.25 17.09
N SER A 92 19.53 -4.20 17.35
CA SER A 92 19.46 -3.42 18.59
C SER A 92 18.48 -2.26 18.57
N SER A 93 17.70 -2.08 17.48
CA SER A 93 16.73 -0.99 17.44
C SER A 93 15.58 -1.27 18.39
N CYS A 94 15.18 -0.24 19.13
CA CYS A 94 14.07 -0.27 20.06
C CYS A 94 13.07 0.84 19.72
N LEU A 95 11.79 0.55 19.86
CA LEU A 95 10.70 1.50 19.77
C LEU A 95 10.26 1.86 21.18
N LEU A 96 10.27 3.15 21.50
CA LEU A 96 9.89 3.68 22.80
C LEU A 96 8.86 4.81 22.61
N PRO A 97 7.90 4.99 23.54
CA PRO A 97 7.16 6.24 23.65
C PRO A 97 8.14 7.41 23.81
N TYR A 98 7.85 8.54 23.17
CA TYR A 98 8.67 9.73 23.38
C TYR A 98 8.48 10.27 24.81
N CYS A 99 9.60 10.61 25.45
CA CYS A 99 9.63 11.23 26.77
C CYS A 99 10.66 12.36 26.74
N ALA A 100 10.21 13.61 26.83
CA ALA A 100 11.07 14.79 26.73
C ALA A 100 12.17 14.83 27.81
N GLU A 101 11.90 14.29 29.00
CA GLU A 101 12.84 14.24 30.12
C GLU A 101 14.03 13.30 29.86
N GLN A 102 13.88 12.32 28.96
CA GLN A 102 14.87 11.29 28.69
C GLN A 102 15.64 11.53 27.39
N VAL A 103 15.33 12.59 26.64
CA VAL A 103 15.86 12.83 25.30
C VAL A 103 16.44 14.24 25.21
N LYS A 104 17.71 14.34 24.82
CA LYS A 104 18.33 15.61 24.42
C LYS A 104 18.25 15.74 22.91
N GLU A 105 17.45 16.68 22.44
CA GLU A 105 17.30 16.94 21.00
C GLU A 105 18.60 17.49 20.43
N GLN A 106 18.97 16.98 19.26
CA GLN A 106 20.05 17.52 18.45
C GLN A 106 19.48 17.88 17.07
N PRO A 107 19.81 19.06 16.53
CA PRO A 107 19.42 19.40 15.18
C PRO A 107 19.99 18.37 14.21
N LEU A 108 19.15 17.94 13.26
CA LEU A 108 19.59 17.06 12.19
C LEU A 108 20.62 17.82 11.35
N ASP A 109 21.88 17.34 11.29
CA ASP A 109 22.96 17.99 10.54
C ASP A 109 22.50 18.41 9.13
N GLY A 110 22.87 19.61 8.68
CA GLY A 110 22.47 20.18 7.38
C GLY A 110 22.81 19.29 6.17
N ALA A 111 23.70 18.31 6.33
CA ALA A 111 23.97 17.26 5.35
C ALA A 111 22.76 16.34 5.06
N TRP A 112 21.69 16.39 5.86
CA TRP A 112 20.42 15.67 5.64
C TRP A 112 19.35 16.50 4.91
N GLN A 113 19.50 17.84 4.91
CA GLN A 113 18.58 18.78 4.25
C GLN A 113 18.77 18.87 2.74
N GLY A 114 19.87 18.32 2.19
CA GLY A 114 20.23 18.48 0.78
C GLY A 114 19.24 17.88 -0.23
N GLU A 115 18.59 16.76 0.07
CA GLU A 115 17.80 16.04 -0.96
C GLU A 115 16.62 15.21 -0.40
N SER A 116 16.33 15.29 0.90
CA SER A 116 15.31 14.46 1.58
C SER A 116 14.14 15.22 2.19
N SER A 117 14.03 16.52 1.90
CA SER A 117 12.99 17.41 2.41
C SER A 117 11.63 17.06 1.79
N GLN A 118 10.91 16.12 2.41
CA GLN A 118 9.50 15.90 2.11
C GLN A 118 8.68 16.98 2.83
N SER A 119 8.29 18.02 2.10
CA SER A 119 7.14 18.85 2.44
C SER A 119 5.93 18.24 1.74
N PHE A 120 5.13 17.45 2.46
CA PHE A 120 3.83 17.04 1.93
C PHE A 120 2.90 18.25 2.04
N SER A 121 2.44 18.75 0.88
CA SER A 121 1.36 19.74 0.85
C SER A 121 0.12 19.08 1.41
N LEU A 122 -0.53 19.74 2.36
CA LEU A 122 -1.81 19.32 2.91
C LEU A 122 -2.86 19.61 1.83
N GLU A 123 -3.01 18.72 0.84
CA GLU A 123 -4.19 18.77 -0.02
C GLU A 123 -5.40 18.57 0.87
N SER A 124 -6.29 19.56 0.85
CA SER A 124 -7.45 19.68 1.73
C SER A 124 -8.22 18.36 1.80
N THR A 125 -8.26 17.77 2.99
CA THR A 125 -9.04 16.57 3.30
C THR A 125 -10.52 16.92 3.24
N GLU A 126 -11.13 16.79 2.08
CA GLU A 126 -12.59 16.85 1.97
C GLU A 126 -13.18 15.56 2.53
N GLN A 127 -13.87 15.67 3.66
CA GLN A 127 -14.68 14.60 4.20
C GLN A 127 -15.92 14.43 3.32
N LEU A 128 -16.08 13.25 2.74
CA LEU A 128 -17.32 12.85 2.04
C LEU A 128 -18.45 12.69 3.07
N SER A 129 -19.07 13.80 3.42
CA SER A 129 -20.30 13.83 4.22
C SER A 129 -21.37 14.53 3.37
N ASP A 130 -22.34 13.75 2.90
CA ASP A 130 -23.64 14.19 2.35
C ASP A 130 -23.67 15.09 1.10
N SER A 131 -23.02 14.69 0.01
CA SER A 131 -23.35 15.26 -1.32
C SER A 131 -23.19 14.22 -2.43
N LEU A 132 -24.12 13.27 -2.48
CA LEU A 132 -24.41 12.52 -3.71
C LEU A 132 -25.77 12.98 -4.23
N GLU A 133 -25.84 14.22 -4.71
CA GLU A 133 -26.93 14.59 -5.61
C GLU A 133 -26.55 14.16 -7.03
N LEU A 134 -27.42 13.34 -7.59
CA LEU A 134 -27.34 12.77 -8.93
C LEU A 134 -27.66 13.89 -9.95
N GLY A 135 -26.67 14.74 -10.23
CA GLY A 135 -26.77 15.73 -11.31
C GLY A 135 -26.51 15.08 -12.67
N ASP A 136 -27.53 15.04 -13.53
CA ASP A 136 -27.42 14.75 -14.96
C ASP A 136 -26.54 15.83 -15.63
N GLU A 137 -25.27 15.52 -15.89
CA GLU A 137 -24.43 16.35 -16.73
C GLU A 137 -24.17 15.69 -18.09
N LYS A 138 -24.59 16.42 -19.13
CA LYS A 138 -24.48 16.08 -20.55
C LYS A 138 -23.05 15.72 -20.95
N GLU A 139 -22.97 14.75 -21.87
CA GLU A 139 -21.74 14.29 -22.51
C GLU A 139 -20.98 15.45 -23.19
N GLN A 140 -19.80 15.75 -22.67
CA GLN A 140 -18.71 16.39 -23.40
C GLN A 140 -17.43 15.56 -23.18
N PRO A 141 -16.51 15.55 -24.16
CA PRO A 141 -15.41 14.58 -24.22
C PRO A 141 -14.47 14.81 -23.04
N GLN A 142 -14.48 13.86 -22.12
CA GLN A 142 -13.86 13.99 -20.80
C GLN A 142 -12.34 14.11 -20.94
N SER A 143 -11.80 15.24 -20.46
CA SER A 143 -10.43 15.29 -19.96
C SER A 143 -10.23 14.12 -19.00
N THR A 144 -9.08 13.46 -19.08
CA THR A 144 -8.66 12.40 -18.15
C THR A 144 -8.81 12.90 -16.71
N LYS A 145 -9.93 12.54 -16.05
CA LYS A 145 -10.22 12.95 -14.68
C LYS A 145 -9.18 12.30 -13.76
N GLU A 146 -8.21 13.08 -13.30
CA GLU A 146 -7.20 12.63 -12.35
C GLU A 146 -7.88 12.13 -11.06
N SER A 147 -7.31 11.08 -10.47
CA SER A 147 -7.82 10.55 -9.20
C SER A 147 -7.66 11.58 -8.08
N LYS A 148 -8.70 11.83 -7.28
CA LYS A 148 -8.60 12.68 -6.07
C LYS A 148 -8.13 11.85 -4.88
N ILE A 149 -7.26 12.38 -4.03
CA ILE A 149 -6.87 11.72 -2.78
C ILE A 149 -7.80 12.17 -1.65
N ILE A 150 -8.37 11.21 -0.91
CA ILE A 150 -9.32 11.48 0.18
C ILE A 150 -9.05 10.60 1.40
N SER A 151 -9.71 10.94 2.51
CA SER A 151 -9.88 10.04 3.66
C SER A 151 -11.34 9.60 3.77
N TYR A 152 -11.56 8.35 4.16
CA TYR A 152 -12.90 7.76 4.26
C TYR A 152 -12.98 6.83 5.46
N MET A 153 -14.06 6.93 6.24
CA MET A 153 -14.36 5.98 7.31
C MET A 153 -15.64 5.23 6.95
N GLY A 154 -15.61 3.91 7.07
CA GLY A 154 -16.75 3.10 6.69
C GLY A 154 -16.72 1.69 7.26
N THR A 155 -17.84 0.99 7.08
CA THR A 155 -18.01 -0.38 7.53
C THR A 155 -17.96 -1.34 6.35
N VAL A 156 -17.12 -2.37 6.45
CA VAL A 156 -17.12 -3.46 5.48
C VAL A 156 -18.47 -4.14 5.51
N THR A 157 -19.22 -4.07 4.41
CA THR A 157 -20.56 -4.66 4.28
C THR A 157 -20.49 -6.02 3.59
N LYS A 158 -19.66 -6.15 2.55
CA LYS A 158 -19.49 -7.37 1.79
C LYS A 158 -18.04 -7.53 1.33
N ILE A 159 -17.59 -8.78 1.20
CA ILE A 159 -16.35 -9.10 0.48
C ILE A 159 -16.74 -9.39 -0.97
N LEU A 160 -16.23 -8.61 -1.92
CA LEU A 160 -16.52 -8.80 -3.34
C LEU A 160 -15.63 -9.90 -3.90
N ASN A 161 -14.32 -9.74 -3.74
CA ASN A 161 -13.33 -10.74 -4.14
C ASN A 161 -12.06 -10.58 -3.30
N VAL A 162 -11.86 -11.49 -2.33
CA VAL A 162 -10.70 -11.43 -1.42
C VAL A 162 -9.36 -11.61 -2.14
N GLN A 163 -9.33 -12.39 -3.23
CA GLN A 163 -8.09 -12.63 -3.99
C GLN A 163 -7.73 -11.41 -4.85
N ALA A 164 -8.74 -10.68 -5.34
CA ALA A 164 -8.54 -9.39 -6.01
C ALA A 164 -8.41 -8.22 -5.02
N GLY A 165 -8.56 -8.44 -3.71
CA GLY A 165 -8.51 -7.38 -2.71
C GLY A 165 -9.67 -6.39 -2.80
N LEU A 166 -10.85 -6.84 -3.25
CA LEU A 166 -12.04 -6.02 -3.42
C LEU A 166 -13.04 -6.22 -2.26
N PHE A 167 -13.42 -5.11 -1.63
CA PHE A 167 -14.36 -5.06 -0.52
C PHE A 167 -15.44 -4.00 -0.78
N LEU A 168 -16.65 -4.20 -0.27
CA LEU A 168 -17.72 -3.21 -0.31
C LEU A 168 -17.85 -2.56 1.07
N LEU A 169 -17.83 -1.24 1.11
CA LEU A 169 -18.05 -0.41 2.28
C LEU A 169 -19.42 0.25 2.17
N ASP A 170 -20.17 0.22 3.29
CA ASP A 170 -21.45 0.91 3.47
C ASP A 170 -22.48 0.69 2.35
N ASN A 171 -22.41 -0.47 1.67
CA ASN A 171 -23.19 -0.86 0.49
C ASN A 171 -23.08 0.10 -0.71
N LYS A 172 -22.09 1.00 -0.74
CA LYS A 172 -21.99 2.08 -1.75
C LYS A 172 -20.62 2.23 -2.37
N VAL A 173 -19.55 1.91 -1.62
CA VAL A 173 -18.18 2.22 -2.02
C VAL A 173 -17.36 0.94 -2.13
N CYS A 174 -16.74 0.70 -3.27
CA CYS A 174 -15.80 -0.40 -3.44
C CYS A 174 -14.40 0.02 -3.01
N LEU A 175 -13.76 -0.76 -2.15
CA LEU A 175 -12.38 -0.60 -1.72
C LEU A 175 -11.49 -1.64 -2.42
N CYS A 176 -10.44 -1.17 -3.09
CA CYS A 176 -9.43 -1.99 -3.76
C CYS A 176 -8.08 -1.91 -3.04
N LEU A 177 -7.62 -3.04 -2.50
CA LEU A 177 -6.38 -3.18 -1.72
C LEU A 177 -5.23 -3.86 -2.47
N ALA A 178 -5.43 -4.20 -3.74
CA ALA A 178 -4.47 -4.98 -4.52
C ALA A 178 -3.09 -4.32 -4.64
N TYR A 179 -3.03 -3.00 -4.62
CA TYR A 179 -1.81 -2.21 -4.85
C TYR A 179 -0.86 -2.17 -3.65
N GLN A 180 -1.27 -2.67 -2.48
CA GLN A 180 -0.44 -2.78 -1.27
C GLN A 180 0.33 -4.11 -1.17
N GLN A 181 0.20 -5.01 -2.16
CA GLN A 181 0.95 -6.28 -2.30
C GLN A 181 0.83 -7.29 -1.15
N LEU A 182 0.08 -7.00 -0.09
CA LEU A 182 -0.05 -7.90 1.05
C LEU A 182 -1.50 -8.01 1.51
N LEU A 183 -2.27 -8.76 0.74
CA LEU A 183 -3.62 -9.23 1.11
C LEU A 183 -3.61 -10.05 2.42
N ASN A 184 -2.43 -10.45 2.90
CA ASN A 184 -2.19 -11.20 4.14
C ASN A 184 -2.27 -10.37 5.45
N SER A 185 -2.64 -9.09 5.39
CA SER A 185 -2.96 -8.27 6.58
C SER A 185 -4.46 -8.03 6.78
N ALA A 186 -5.33 -8.58 5.92
CA ALA A 186 -6.79 -8.46 6.02
C ALA A 186 -7.41 -9.25 7.20
N ARG A 187 -6.60 -9.66 8.20
CA ARG A 187 -7.09 -10.27 9.44
C ARG A 187 -7.90 -9.21 10.21
N GLY A 188 -9.19 -9.17 9.93
CA GLY A 188 -10.13 -8.20 10.50
C GLY A 188 -11.00 -7.50 9.47
N LEU A 189 -10.61 -7.47 8.19
CA LEU A 189 -11.40 -6.90 7.09
C LEU A 189 -12.47 -7.90 6.64
N ARG A 190 -13.50 -8.04 7.46
CA ARG A 190 -14.65 -8.91 7.23
C ARG A 190 -15.94 -8.12 7.40
N PRO A 191 -17.09 -8.60 6.88
CA PRO A 191 -18.37 -7.92 7.05
C PRO A 191 -18.63 -7.53 8.50
N GLY A 192 -18.97 -6.27 8.76
CA GLY A 192 -19.18 -5.66 10.07
C GLY A 192 -17.95 -4.98 10.69
N ALA A 193 -16.78 -5.02 10.05
CA ALA A 193 -15.58 -4.34 10.54
C ALA A 193 -15.55 -2.86 10.13
N CYS A 194 -15.18 -1.97 11.05
CA CYS A 194 -15.04 -0.54 10.75
C CYS A 194 -13.60 -0.20 10.43
N VAL A 195 -13.39 0.50 9.32
CA VAL A 195 -12.07 0.90 8.83
C VAL A 195 -12.02 2.41 8.61
N GLU A 196 -10.85 2.97 8.90
CA GLU A 196 -10.46 4.32 8.53
C GLU A 196 -9.39 4.21 7.44
N LEU A 197 -9.69 4.84 6.31
CA LEU A 197 -8.85 4.92 5.12
C LEU A 197 -8.29 6.33 5.04
N ILE A 198 -6.97 6.44 4.91
CA ILE A 198 -6.25 7.72 4.83
C ILE A 198 -5.44 7.70 3.54
N ASP A 199 -5.48 8.82 2.82
CA ASP A 199 -4.79 9.04 1.54
C ASP A 199 -5.11 7.97 0.48
N VAL A 200 -6.40 7.65 0.29
CA VAL A 200 -6.87 6.73 -0.75
C VAL A 200 -7.30 7.46 -2.02
N HIS A 201 -7.10 6.82 -3.18
CA HIS A 201 -7.47 7.37 -4.47
C HIS A 201 -8.95 7.13 -4.76
N LEU A 202 -9.70 8.21 -4.96
CA LEU A 202 -11.08 8.22 -5.38
C LEU A 202 -11.16 8.18 -6.91
N LEU A 203 -11.78 7.11 -7.44
CA LEU A 203 -12.21 7.01 -8.83
C LEU A 203 -13.74 6.92 -8.90
N GLN A 204 -14.35 7.85 -9.61
CA GLN A 204 -15.78 7.83 -9.88
C GLN A 204 -16.07 7.02 -11.14
N LYS A 205 -16.93 5.99 -11.03
CA LYS A 205 -17.40 5.15 -12.15
C LYS A 205 -16.27 4.68 -13.09
N PRO A 206 -15.29 3.89 -12.61
CA PRO A 206 -14.14 3.50 -13.42
C PRO A 206 -14.49 2.60 -14.62
N LEU A 207 -15.65 1.93 -14.60
CA LEU A 207 -16.16 1.10 -15.67
C LEU A 207 -17.68 1.33 -15.79
N LEU A 208 -18.21 1.29 -17.00
CA LEU A 208 -19.67 1.41 -17.25
C LEU A 208 -20.48 0.34 -16.52
N SER A 209 -19.91 -0.84 -16.32
CA SER A 209 -20.51 -1.98 -15.62
C SER A 209 -20.38 -1.92 -14.09
N PHE A 210 -19.69 -0.93 -13.55
CA PHE A 210 -19.38 -0.85 -12.12
C PHE A 210 -20.12 0.33 -11.47
N PRO A 211 -21.26 0.10 -10.79
CA PRO A 211 -22.11 1.18 -10.30
C PRO A 211 -21.56 1.88 -9.05
N PHE A 212 -20.45 1.39 -8.49
CA PHE A 212 -19.88 1.89 -7.24
C PHE A 212 -18.75 2.89 -7.48
N ILE A 213 -18.62 3.83 -6.55
CA ILE A 213 -17.40 4.62 -6.37
C ILE A 213 -16.29 3.67 -5.94
N VAL A 214 -15.08 3.83 -6.48
CA VAL A 214 -13.93 2.97 -6.13
C VAL A 214 -12.86 3.76 -5.40
N LEU A 215 -12.46 3.26 -4.23
CA LEU A 215 -11.32 3.72 -3.45
C LEU A 215 -10.15 2.78 -3.65
N GLY A 216 -9.08 3.24 -4.29
CA GLY A 216 -7.84 2.49 -4.45
C GLY A 216 -6.81 2.85 -3.38
N ALA A 217 -6.34 1.85 -2.63
CA ALA A 217 -5.28 2.03 -1.64
C ALA A 217 -3.90 1.76 -2.25
N CYS A 218 -3.05 2.79 -2.38
CA CYS A 218 -1.67 2.66 -2.85
C CYS A 218 -0.69 2.42 -1.69
N LEU A 219 0.62 2.47 -1.97
CA LEU A 219 1.66 2.35 -0.92
C LEU A 219 1.72 3.55 0.01
N SER A 220 1.16 4.68 -0.43
CA SER A 220 1.02 5.88 0.39
C SER A 220 -0.21 5.86 1.29
N SER A 221 -1.21 5.03 0.99
CA SER A 221 -2.45 4.96 1.76
C SER A 221 -2.23 4.24 3.09
N THR A 222 -2.87 4.74 4.15
CA THR A 222 -2.90 4.06 5.45
C THR A 222 -4.29 3.51 5.72
N ILE A 223 -4.36 2.25 6.18
CA ILE A 223 -5.61 1.58 6.52
C ILE A 223 -5.54 1.21 8.00
N VAL A 224 -6.48 1.73 8.77
CA VAL A 224 -6.60 1.52 10.22
C VAL A 224 -7.90 0.80 10.50
N LEU A 225 -7.82 -0.32 11.21
CA LEU A 225 -9.00 -1.02 11.71
C LEU A 225 -9.47 -0.34 13.00
N LYS A 226 -10.66 0.25 12.99
CA LYS A 226 -11.23 0.98 14.14
C LYS A 226 -12.03 0.06 15.04
N SER A 227 -12.77 -0.89 14.47
CA SER A 227 -13.47 -1.91 15.25
C SER A 227 -13.52 -3.23 14.51
N PHE A 228 -13.33 -4.33 15.25
CA PHE A 228 -13.55 -5.66 14.72
C PHE A 228 -15.04 -5.93 14.51
N SER A 229 -15.35 -6.75 13.51
CA SER A 229 -16.70 -7.25 13.29
C SER A 229 -17.18 -8.11 14.44
N ARG A 230 -18.44 -7.94 14.83
CA ARG A 230 -19.16 -8.81 15.78
C ARG A 230 -19.83 -10.01 15.10
N LEU A 231 -19.88 -10.02 13.77
CA LEU A 231 -20.56 -11.07 13.00
C LEU A 231 -19.70 -12.32 12.91
N SER A 232 -20.32 -13.50 12.99
CA SER A 232 -19.66 -14.75 12.62
C SER A 232 -19.61 -14.82 11.09
N SER A 233 -18.42 -14.67 10.52
CA SER A 233 -18.22 -14.77 9.07
C SER A 233 -17.22 -15.87 8.78
N PRO A 234 -17.45 -16.71 7.75
CA PRO A 234 -16.49 -17.74 7.37
C PRO A 234 -15.14 -17.11 7.03
N TYR A 235 -14.06 -17.73 7.50
CA TYR A 235 -12.71 -17.30 7.17
C TYR A 235 -12.42 -17.64 5.70
N GLN A 236 -12.20 -16.60 4.89
CA GLN A 236 -11.68 -16.76 3.54
C GLN A 236 -10.19 -16.41 3.55
N SER A 237 -9.34 -17.43 3.43
CA SER A 237 -7.89 -17.17 3.36
C SER A 237 -7.55 -16.47 2.04
N PRO A 238 -6.84 -15.33 2.08
CA PRO A 238 -6.10 -14.90 0.90
C PRO A 238 -5.12 -16.04 0.54
N GLY A 239 -5.12 -16.50 -0.70
CA GLY A 239 -4.22 -17.57 -1.13
C GLY A 239 -2.78 -17.07 -1.06
N SER A 240 -1.91 -17.75 -0.32
CA SER A 240 -0.58 -17.21 -0.01
C SER A 240 0.50 -17.45 -1.08
N SER A 241 0.16 -18.07 -2.21
CA SER A 241 1.10 -18.30 -3.31
C SER A 241 0.37 -18.45 -4.65
N GLY A 242 0.82 -17.72 -5.66
CA GLY A 242 0.30 -17.84 -7.04
C GLY A 242 -1.03 -17.13 -7.29
N ASN A 243 -1.33 -16.05 -6.56
CA ASN A 243 -2.49 -15.22 -6.81
C ASN A 243 -2.33 -14.50 -8.16
N ILE A 244 -3.03 -15.01 -9.19
CA ILE A 244 -2.98 -14.51 -10.56
C ILE A 244 -3.37 -13.03 -10.67
N TYR A 245 -4.35 -12.56 -9.88
CA TYR A 245 -4.79 -11.16 -9.90
C TYR A 245 -3.63 -10.23 -9.58
N LEU A 246 -2.94 -10.49 -8.47
CA LEU A 246 -1.80 -9.67 -8.06
C LEU A 246 -0.59 -9.86 -8.98
N GLN A 247 -0.35 -11.07 -9.47
CA GLN A 247 0.79 -11.32 -10.36
C GLN A 247 0.65 -10.55 -11.68
N LEU A 248 -0.53 -10.58 -12.30
CA LEU A 248 -0.79 -9.83 -13.52
C LEU A 248 -0.80 -8.32 -13.27
N LEU A 249 -1.41 -7.86 -12.16
CA LEU A 249 -1.36 -6.45 -11.74
C LEU A 249 0.08 -5.93 -11.67
N LEU A 250 0.97 -6.67 -11.00
CA LEU A 250 2.34 -6.26 -10.78
C LEU A 250 3.22 -6.42 -12.03
N ARG A 251 2.99 -7.48 -12.83
CA ARG A 251 3.75 -7.76 -14.05
C ARG A 251 3.47 -6.73 -15.13
N TYR A 252 2.21 -6.32 -15.30
CA TYR A 252 1.77 -5.37 -16.31
C TYR A 252 1.55 -3.96 -15.76
N ASN A 253 1.91 -3.70 -14.49
CA ASN A 253 1.79 -2.40 -13.83
C ASN A 253 0.42 -1.72 -14.06
N LEU A 254 -0.66 -2.48 -13.92
CA LEU A 254 -2.00 -2.06 -14.35
C LEU A 254 -2.54 -0.91 -13.49
N GLY A 255 -3.07 0.13 -14.14
CA GLY A 255 -3.91 1.14 -13.47
C GLY A 255 -5.24 0.56 -13.00
N LEU A 256 -5.98 1.31 -12.17
CA LEU A 256 -7.18 0.80 -11.50
C LEU A 256 -8.28 0.34 -12.47
N PRO A 257 -8.63 1.08 -13.54
CA PRO A 257 -9.66 0.64 -14.48
C PRO A 257 -9.30 -0.67 -15.19
N LEU A 258 -8.06 -0.79 -15.68
CA LEU A 258 -7.56 -2.02 -16.33
C LEU A 258 -7.50 -3.19 -15.35
N TYR A 259 -7.16 -2.92 -14.09
CA TYR A 259 -7.18 -3.95 -13.06
C TYR A 259 -8.59 -4.47 -12.77
N LEU A 260 -9.58 -3.58 -12.62
CA LEU A 260 -10.97 -3.98 -12.41
C LEU A 260 -11.52 -4.76 -13.61
N TRP A 261 -11.15 -4.36 -14.83
CA TRP A 261 -11.48 -5.12 -16.04
C TRP A 261 -10.87 -6.52 -16.03
N LEU A 262 -9.59 -6.64 -15.65
CA LEU A 262 -8.92 -7.93 -15.50
C LEU A 262 -9.63 -8.81 -14.45
N VAL A 263 -10.05 -8.23 -13.32
CA VAL A 263 -10.79 -8.96 -12.28
C VAL A 263 -12.09 -9.51 -12.84
N SER A 264 -12.88 -8.68 -13.53
CA SER A 264 -14.14 -9.11 -14.16
C SER A 264 -13.94 -10.20 -15.20
N LEU A 265 -12.86 -10.14 -16.00
CA LEU A 265 -12.51 -11.20 -16.94
C LEU A 265 -12.16 -12.51 -16.24
N LEU A 266 -11.37 -12.46 -15.17
CA LEU A 266 -11.00 -13.64 -14.39
C LEU A 266 -12.21 -14.28 -13.71
N GLU A 267 -13.12 -13.48 -13.16
CA GLU A 267 -14.38 -13.95 -12.59
C GLU A 267 -15.26 -14.61 -13.66
N THR A 268 -15.43 -13.96 -14.82
CA THR A 268 -16.20 -14.52 -15.95
C THR A 268 -15.57 -15.82 -16.47
N PHE A 269 -14.24 -15.89 -16.50
CA PHE A 269 -13.52 -17.10 -16.90
C PHE A 269 -13.75 -18.22 -15.90
N GLU A 270 -13.64 -17.95 -14.60
CA GLU A 270 -13.92 -18.94 -13.56
C GLU A 270 -15.37 -19.43 -13.63
N GLU A 271 -16.34 -18.54 -13.77
CA GLU A 271 -17.76 -18.90 -13.88
C GLU A 271 -18.01 -19.84 -15.08
N ARG A 272 -17.53 -19.46 -16.27
CA ARG A 272 -17.77 -20.21 -17.52
C ARG A 272 -17.02 -21.52 -17.60
N PHE A 273 -15.83 -21.60 -17.02
CA PHE A 273 -14.96 -22.76 -17.14
C PHE A 273 -14.89 -23.62 -15.86
N SER A 274 -15.53 -23.22 -14.76
CA SER A 274 -15.53 -23.96 -13.49
C SER A 274 -15.86 -25.45 -13.62
N CYS A 275 -16.79 -25.80 -14.50
CA CYS A 275 -17.22 -27.19 -14.74
C CYS A 275 -16.15 -28.07 -15.40
N PHE A 276 -15.20 -27.49 -16.14
CA PHE A 276 -14.13 -28.24 -16.82
C PHE A 276 -12.94 -28.53 -15.91
N PHE A 277 -12.80 -27.81 -14.79
CA PHE A 277 -11.65 -27.92 -13.91
C PHE A 277 -12.12 -28.36 -12.53
N ARG A 278 -11.88 -29.64 -12.20
CA ARG A 278 -12.26 -30.27 -10.91
C ARG A 278 -11.75 -29.52 -9.67
N HIS A 279 -10.77 -28.64 -9.83
CA HIS A 279 -10.26 -27.75 -8.78
C HIS A 279 -10.09 -26.31 -9.33
N CYS A 280 -11.06 -25.42 -9.07
CA CYS A 280 -11.00 -24.00 -9.49
C CYS A 280 -9.71 -23.28 -9.03
N GLN A 281 -9.10 -23.74 -7.94
CA GLN A 281 -7.82 -23.23 -7.45
C GLN A 281 -6.64 -23.45 -8.43
N GLN A 282 -6.73 -24.40 -9.37
CA GLN A 282 -5.69 -24.61 -10.38
C GLN A 282 -5.85 -23.69 -11.60
N LEU A 283 -7.07 -23.18 -11.85
CA LEU A 283 -7.34 -22.24 -12.93
C LEU A 283 -6.65 -20.89 -12.71
N LEU A 284 -6.74 -20.42 -11.47
CA LEU A 284 -6.29 -19.09 -11.04
C LEU A 284 -4.90 -19.10 -10.40
N ARG A 285 -4.18 -20.22 -10.50
CA ARG A 285 -2.78 -20.29 -10.07
C ARG A 285 -1.89 -19.79 -11.19
N SER A 286 -1.06 -18.80 -10.89
CA SER A 286 0.07 -18.43 -11.75
C SER A 286 1.38 -18.86 -11.09
N THR A 287 2.15 -19.69 -11.81
CA THR A 287 3.49 -20.08 -11.41
C THR A 287 4.46 -19.75 -12.53
N HIS A 288 5.64 -19.26 -12.18
CA HIS A 288 6.64 -18.82 -13.17
C HIS A 288 7.13 -19.95 -14.09
N GLN A 289 6.93 -21.21 -13.70
CA GLN A 289 7.34 -22.40 -14.47
C GLN A 289 6.18 -23.04 -15.23
N ASN A 290 4.92 -22.82 -14.82
CA ASN A 290 3.75 -23.35 -15.50
C ASN A 290 2.55 -22.40 -15.32
N PRO A 291 2.26 -21.52 -16.30
CA PRO A 291 1.14 -20.60 -16.22
C PRO A 291 -0.19 -21.38 -16.27
N GLY A 292 -1.14 -21.01 -15.43
CA GLY A 292 -2.49 -21.58 -15.41
C GLY A 292 -3.27 -21.30 -16.69
N ALA A 293 -4.38 -22.01 -16.91
CA ALA A 293 -5.20 -21.84 -18.11
C ALA A 293 -5.72 -20.39 -18.26
N ALA A 294 -6.13 -19.76 -17.16
CA ALA A 294 -6.58 -18.37 -17.16
C ALA A 294 -5.43 -17.41 -17.54
N GLU A 295 -4.21 -17.66 -17.04
CA GLU A 295 -3.04 -16.84 -17.38
C GLU A 295 -2.72 -16.95 -18.88
N LYS A 296 -2.71 -18.16 -19.44
CA LYS A 296 -2.48 -18.40 -20.87
C LYS A 296 -3.50 -17.69 -21.77
N PHE A 297 -4.75 -17.62 -21.33
CA PHE A 297 -5.82 -16.94 -22.07
C PHE A 297 -5.71 -15.41 -21.98
N LEU A 298 -5.39 -14.87 -20.81
CA LEU A 298 -5.43 -13.43 -20.55
C LEU A 298 -4.16 -12.68 -20.94
N VAL A 299 -2.99 -13.33 -20.86
CA VAL A 299 -1.70 -12.70 -21.19
C VAL A 299 -1.68 -12.09 -22.59
N PRO A 300 -2.14 -12.78 -23.66
CA PRO A 300 -2.20 -12.18 -25.00
C PRO A 300 -3.10 -10.95 -25.08
N LEU A 301 -4.24 -10.96 -24.37
CA LEU A 301 -5.14 -9.81 -24.31
C LEU A 301 -4.49 -8.62 -23.59
N LEU A 302 -3.81 -8.88 -22.47
CA LEU A 302 -3.08 -7.85 -21.74
C LEU A 302 -1.93 -7.26 -22.55
N GLN A 303 -1.20 -8.07 -23.32
CA GLN A 303 -0.13 -7.59 -24.21
C GLN A 303 -0.65 -6.71 -25.35
N ALA A 304 -1.87 -6.97 -25.83
CA ALA A 304 -2.51 -6.13 -26.83
C ALA A 304 -2.95 -4.77 -26.28
N VAL A 305 -3.39 -4.73 -25.00
CA VAL A 305 -3.89 -3.51 -24.35
C VAL A 305 -2.78 -2.69 -23.68
N VAL A 306 -1.75 -3.36 -23.17
CA VAL A 306 -0.60 -2.77 -22.47
C VAL A 306 0.66 -3.10 -23.29
N PRO A 307 1.12 -2.18 -24.17
CA PRO A 307 2.28 -2.43 -25.01
C PRO A 307 3.55 -2.62 -24.16
N ASP A 308 4.44 -3.49 -24.65
CA ASP A 308 5.75 -3.73 -24.04
C ASP A 308 6.55 -2.41 -23.98
N GLY A 309 7.03 -2.06 -22.78
CA GLY A 309 7.81 -0.83 -22.55
C GLY A 309 7.39 -0.02 -21.33
N GLN A 310 6.34 -0.42 -20.60
CA GLN A 310 6.00 0.24 -19.35
C GLN A 310 7.09 -0.02 -18.29
N GLU A 311 7.62 1.05 -17.67
CA GLU A 311 8.59 0.91 -16.59
C GLU A 311 8.02 0.05 -15.46
N ALA A 312 8.83 -0.90 -14.98
CA ALA A 312 8.49 -1.69 -13.82
C ALA A 312 8.25 -0.78 -12.61
N ARG A 313 7.22 -1.10 -11.81
CA ARG A 313 6.84 -0.33 -10.63
C ARG A 313 8.00 -0.24 -9.63
N ASP A 314 8.49 0.98 -9.38
CA ASP A 314 9.53 1.22 -8.38
C ASP A 314 8.90 1.56 -7.02
N ILE A 315 8.81 0.55 -6.16
CA ILE A 315 8.19 0.63 -4.82
C ILE A 315 8.85 1.69 -3.93
N TYR A 316 10.18 1.78 -3.98
CA TYR A 316 10.90 2.74 -3.13
C TYR A 316 10.66 4.16 -3.63
N LYS A 317 10.65 4.36 -4.95
CA LYS A 317 10.32 5.66 -5.53
C LYS A 317 8.89 6.08 -5.16
N GLU A 318 7.90 5.20 -5.25
CA GLU A 318 6.51 5.49 -4.88
C GLU A 318 6.35 5.90 -3.41
N ILE A 319 7.13 5.28 -2.51
CA ILE A 319 7.05 5.56 -1.06
C ILE A 319 7.83 6.82 -0.67
N LEU A 320 8.97 7.07 -1.33
CA LEU A 320 9.95 8.08 -0.90
C LEU A 320 9.95 9.36 -1.75
N SER A 321 9.28 9.38 -2.90
CA SER A 321 9.20 10.58 -3.74
C SER A 321 8.42 11.70 -3.05
N THR A 322 8.81 12.94 -3.30
CA THR A 322 8.13 14.13 -2.79
C THR A 322 6.74 14.28 -3.41
N THR A 323 6.64 14.10 -4.72
CA THR A 323 5.37 13.96 -5.43
C THR A 323 4.98 12.50 -5.43
N HIS A 324 3.82 12.18 -4.86
CA HIS A 324 3.25 10.84 -4.94
C HIS A 324 3.02 10.48 -6.40
N ARG A 325 3.60 9.36 -6.85
CA ARG A 325 3.42 8.83 -8.21
C ARG A 325 3.12 7.34 -8.11
N CYS A 326 1.88 6.97 -8.41
CA CYS A 326 1.47 5.58 -8.35
C CYS A 326 0.54 5.21 -9.51
N PRO A 327 0.30 3.91 -9.76
CA PRO A 327 -0.57 3.46 -10.85
C PRO A 327 -2.03 3.89 -10.71
N LEU A 328 -2.45 4.38 -9.55
CA LEU A 328 -3.83 4.82 -9.28
C LEU A 328 -4.13 6.27 -9.69
N GLN A 329 -3.10 7.06 -10.03
CA GLN A 329 -3.28 8.45 -10.48
C GLN A 329 -3.77 8.59 -11.92
N LYS A 330 -3.67 7.52 -12.70
CA LYS A 330 -3.91 7.51 -14.15
C LYS A 330 -5.25 6.94 -14.51
#